data_AF-A0A7V8ZMU5-F1
#
_entry.id   AF-A0A7V8ZMU5-F1
#
_cell.length_a   1.000
_cell.length_b   1.000
_cell.length_c   1.000
_cell.angle_alpha   90.00
_cell.angle_beta   90.00
_cell.angle_gamma   90.00
#
_symmetry.space_group_name_H-M   'P 1'
#
loop_
_entity.id
_entity.type
_entity.pdbx_description
1 polymer ?
#
loop_
_entity_poly.entity_id
_entity_poly.type
_entity_poly.pdbx_seq_one_letter_code
_entity_poly.pdbx_strand_id
1 'polypeptide(L)'
;MPKLSLYAEMAAVDYLQETGQADLDARWIAGYFQDAGVLDEYPRQDLVAFAEMVQKALDKEVERIRNAAIFVPDNVIPLGKPRRRT
;
A
#
# COMPACT_ATOMS: atom_id res chain seq x y z
N MET A 1 -15.04 -2.44 -18.06
CA MET A 1 -13.58 -2.25 -18.18
C MET A 1 -13.12 -1.46 -16.96
N PRO A 2 -12.60 -2.12 -15.92
CA PRO A 2 -11.88 -1.44 -14.85
C PRO A 2 -10.76 -0.58 -15.45
N LYS A 3 -10.52 0.58 -14.84
CA LYS A 3 -9.45 1.49 -15.31
C LYS A 3 -8.09 0.88 -14.97
N LEU A 4 -7.10 1.11 -15.81
CA LEU A 4 -5.71 0.72 -15.53
C LEU A 4 -5.22 1.18 -14.14
N SER A 5 -5.62 2.39 -13.71
CA SER A 5 -5.31 2.87 -12.36
C SER A 5 -5.92 2.00 -11.25
N LEU A 6 -7.10 1.41 -11.47
CA LEU A 6 -7.73 0.51 -10.49
C LEU A 6 -6.92 -0.78 -10.34
N TYR A 7 -6.40 -1.33 -11.44
CA TYR A 7 -5.46 -2.46 -11.38
C TYR A 7 -4.19 -2.10 -10.61
N ALA A 8 -3.67 -0.90 -10.82
CA ALA A 8 -2.48 -0.45 -10.11
C ALA A 8 -2.73 -0.27 -8.60
N GLU A 9 -3.90 0.24 -8.22
CA GLU A 9 -4.32 0.37 -6.82
C GLU A 9 -4.52 -1.01 -6.17
N MET A 10 -5.16 -1.96 -6.86
CA MET A 10 -5.33 -3.32 -6.34
C MET A 10 -3.97 -4.02 -6.16
N ALA A 11 -3.08 -3.93 -7.15
CA ALA A 11 -1.74 -4.49 -7.07
C ALA A 11 -0.93 -3.91 -5.89
N ALA A 12 -1.03 -2.61 -5.64
CA ALA A 12 -0.35 -1.97 -4.51
C ALA A 12 -0.86 -2.48 -3.16
N VAL A 13 -2.18 -2.67 -3.02
CA VAL A 13 -2.78 -3.21 -1.79
C VAL A 13 -2.38 -4.67 -1.57
N ASP A 14 -2.47 -5.51 -2.60
CA ASP A 14 -2.03 -6.91 -2.54
C ASP A 14 -0.54 -7.01 -2.17
N TYR A 15 0.32 -6.23 -2.83
CA TYR A 15 1.75 -6.21 -2.55
C TYR A 15 2.05 -5.83 -1.10
N LEU A 16 1.40 -4.78 -0.60
CA LEU A 16 1.58 -4.32 0.76
C LEU A 16 1.07 -5.33 1.80
N GLN A 17 -0.03 -6.03 1.51
CA GLN A 17 -0.53 -7.10 2.39
C GLN A 17 0.38 -8.33 2.39
N GLU A 18 0.92 -8.72 1.24
CA GLU A 18 1.74 -9.92 1.10
C GLU A 18 3.17 -9.71 1.64
N THR A 19 3.77 -8.55 1.36
CA THR A 19 5.18 -8.29 1.67
C THR A 19 5.40 -7.33 2.85
N GLY A 20 4.44 -6.44 3.10
CA GLY A 20 4.60 -5.33 4.05
C GLY A 20 5.65 -4.29 3.62
N GLN A 21 6.10 -4.32 2.36
CA GLN A 21 7.16 -3.43 1.88
C GLN A 21 6.60 -2.22 1.11
N ALA A 22 7.31 -1.10 1.24
CA ALA A 22 7.01 0.16 0.56
C ALA A 22 7.75 0.31 -0.78
N ASP A 23 8.74 -0.54 -1.05
CA ASP A 23 9.51 -0.56 -2.29
C ASP A 23 8.98 -1.70 -3.15
N LEU A 24 8.50 -1.41 -4.36
CA LEU A 24 7.87 -2.41 -5.21
C LEU A 24 8.91 -3.34 -5.82
N ASP A 25 8.84 -4.64 -5.49
CA ASP A 25 9.72 -5.64 -6.07
C ASP A 25 9.39 -5.88 -7.56
N ALA A 26 10.41 -5.72 -8.40
CA ALA A 26 10.30 -5.85 -9.86
C ALA A 26 9.89 -7.26 -10.32
N ARG A 27 10.24 -8.30 -9.57
CA ARG A 27 9.88 -9.69 -9.90
C ARG A 27 8.43 -9.96 -9.50
N TRP A 28 7.99 -9.39 -8.39
CA TRP A 28 6.60 -9.51 -7.95
C TRP A 28 5.65 -8.85 -8.95
N ILE A 29 5.92 -7.59 -9.34
CA ILE A 29 5.05 -6.88 -10.29
C ILE A 29 5.05 -7.52 -11.67
N ALA A 30 6.17 -8.11 -12.12
CA ALA A 30 6.23 -8.85 -13.37
C ALA A 30 5.31 -10.09 -13.34
N GLY A 31 5.28 -10.83 -12.22
CA GLY A 31 4.39 -11.96 -12.02
C GLY A 31 2.92 -11.54 -11.99
N TYR A 32 2.60 -10.51 -11.20
CA TYR A 32 1.24 -9.98 -11.10
C TYR A 32 0.74 -9.46 -12.45
N PHE A 33 1.57 -8.73 -13.20
CA PHE A 33 1.19 -8.18 -14.51
C PHE A 33 0.87 -9.26 -15.55
N GLN A 34 1.53 -10.42 -15.45
CA GLN A 34 1.27 -11.58 -16.31
C GLN A 34 0.00 -12.33 -15.91
N ASP A 35 -0.27 -12.46 -14.61
CA ASP A 35 -1.40 -13.24 -14.06
C ASP A 35 -2.72 -12.44 -14.04
N ALA A 36 -2.66 -11.14 -13.75
CA ALA A 36 -3.83 -10.27 -13.57
C ALA A 36 -4.59 -9.94 -14.87
N GLY A 37 -4.13 -10.42 -16.03
CA GLY A 37 -4.78 -10.18 -17.32
C GLY A 37 -4.66 -8.73 -17.82
N VAL A 38 -3.74 -7.92 -17.27
CA VAL A 38 -3.55 -6.52 -17.67
C VAL A 38 -3.16 -6.42 -19.15
N LEU A 39 -2.40 -7.39 -19.66
CA LEU A 39 -2.06 -7.49 -21.09
C LEU A 39 -3.23 -7.91 -21.97
N ASP A 40 -4.22 -8.61 -21.42
CA ASP A 40 -5.41 -9.04 -22.15
C ASP A 40 -6.35 -7.84 -22.40
N GLU A 41 -6.51 -6.98 -21.37
CA GLU A 41 -7.38 -5.80 -21.46
C GLU A 41 -6.65 -4.55 -21.99
N TYR A 42 -5.32 -4.46 -21.79
CA TYR A 42 -4.46 -3.36 -22.25
C TYR A 42 -3.18 -3.88 -22.92
N PRO A 43 -3.26 -4.41 -24.16
CA PRO A 43 -2.13 -5.05 -24.84
C PRO A 43 -0.98 -4.10 -25.24
N ARG A 44 -1.19 -2.78 -25.16
CA ARG A 44 -0.14 -1.76 -25.39
C ARG A 44 0.51 -1.28 -24.10
N GLN A 45 0.11 -1.83 -22.96
CA GLN A 45 0.62 -1.37 -21.68
C GLN A 45 2.02 -1.90 -21.45
N ASP A 46 2.90 -0.98 -21.05
CA ASP A 46 4.28 -1.32 -20.69
C ASP A 46 4.34 -1.72 -19.21
N LEU A 47 5.09 -2.78 -18.92
CA LEU A 47 5.31 -3.26 -17.55
C LEU A 47 5.95 -2.17 -16.68
N VAL A 48 6.90 -1.41 -17.23
CA VAL A 48 7.58 -0.33 -16.50
C VAL A 48 6.58 0.78 -16.16
N ALA A 49 5.77 1.19 -17.13
CA ALA A 49 4.74 2.20 -16.91
C ALA A 49 3.68 1.74 -15.88
N PHE A 50 3.33 0.45 -15.89
CA PHE A 50 2.43 -0.12 -14.89
C PHE A 50 3.08 -0.18 -13.49
N ALA A 51 4.34 -0.60 -13.40
CA ALA A 51 5.09 -0.63 -12.15
C ALA A 51 5.23 0.78 -11.54
N GLU A 52 5.46 1.82 -12.34
CA GLU A 52 5.48 3.21 -11.87
C GLU A 52 4.12 3.64 -11.28
N MET A 53 3.01 3.21 -11.89
CA MET A 53 1.67 3.47 -11.34
C MET A 53 1.45 2.76 -10.00
N VAL A 54 1.87 1.50 -9.89
CA VAL A 54 1.76 0.70 -8.66
C VAL A 54 2.62 1.29 -7.56
N GLN A 55 3.88 1.64 -7.84
CA GLN A 55 4.78 2.28 -6.88
C GLN A 55 4.18 3.60 -6.34
N LYS A 56 3.55 4.39 -7.20
CA LYS A 56 2.90 5.65 -6.79
C LYS A 56 1.65 5.43 -5.92
N ALA A 57 0.90 4.36 -6.17
CA ALA A 57 -0.23 3.97 -5.33
C ALA A 57 0.24 3.42 -3.98
N LEU A 58 1.31 2.60 -4.00
CA LEU A 58 1.94 2.03 -2.82
C LEU A 58 2.48 3.13 -1.89
N ASP A 59 3.21 4.10 -2.44
CA ASP A 59 3.76 5.22 -1.68
C ASP A 59 2.66 6.03 -0.98
N LYS A 60 1.56 6.32 -1.69
CA LYS A 60 0.38 6.97 -1.09
C LYS A 60 -0.24 6.17 0.05
N GLU A 61 -0.32 4.85 -0.10
CA GLU A 61 -0.92 4.00 0.93
C GLU A 61 0.00 3.87 2.15
N VAL A 62 1.32 3.79 1.93
CA VAL A 62 2.33 3.85 2.98
C VAL A 62 2.31 5.20 3.69
N GLU A 63 2.18 6.31 2.96
CA GLU A 63 2.01 7.65 3.54
C GLU A 63 0.72 7.74 4.37
N ARG A 64 -0.38 7.18 3.89
CA ARG A 64 -1.64 7.10 4.65
C ARG A 64 -1.49 6.30 5.93
N ILE A 65 -0.87 5.12 5.86
CA ILE A 65 -0.63 4.26 7.03
C ILE A 65 0.33 4.96 8.00
N ARG A 66 1.39 5.61 7.51
CA ARG A 66 2.32 6.38 8.33
C ARG A 66 1.60 7.54 9.02
N ASN A 67 0.77 8.29 8.29
CA ASN A 67 0.02 9.40 8.86
C ASN A 67 -1.05 8.91 9.85
N ALA A 68 -1.69 7.76 9.57
CA ALA A 68 -2.63 7.11 10.48
C ALA A 68 -1.94 6.54 11.73
N ALA A 69 -0.70 6.04 11.62
CA ALA A 69 0.10 5.58 12.75
C ALA A 69 0.62 6.75 13.61
N ILE A 70 0.85 7.93 13.01
CA ILE A 70 1.15 9.17 13.74
C ILE A 70 -0.14 9.73 14.39
N PHE A 71 -1.32 9.41 13.86
CA PHE A 71 -2.61 9.65 14.51
C PHE A 71 -2.84 8.66 15.67
N VAL A 72 -1.93 8.67 16.65
CA VAL A 72 -2.30 8.36 18.02
C VAL A 72 -3.12 9.58 18.47
N PRO A 73 -4.44 9.48 18.73
CA PRO A 73 -5.11 10.55 19.43
C PRO A 73 -4.37 10.72 20.76
N ASP A 74 -3.72 11.88 20.91
CA ASP A 74 -3.12 12.39 22.13
C ASP A 74 -4.22 12.60 23.17
N ASN A 75 -4.79 11.50 23.66
CA ASN A 75 -5.76 11.51 24.73
C ASN A 75 -5.71 10.23 25.57
N VAL A 76 -4.56 9.56 25.58
CA VAL A 76 -4.24 8.60 26.65
C VAL A 76 -3.79 9.43 27.84
N ILE A 77 -4.78 9.96 28.56
CA ILE A 77 -4.62 10.56 29.87
C ILE A 77 -3.77 9.56 30.69
N PRO A 78 -2.57 9.92 31.18
CA PRO A 78 -1.87 9.04 32.08
C PRO A 78 -2.75 8.92 33.32
N LEU A 79 -3.24 7.70 33.58
CA LEU A 79 -3.94 7.36 34.80
C LEU A 79 -2.95 7.55 35.95
N GLY A 80 -2.86 8.79 36.42
CA GLY A 80 -2.04 9.19 37.54
C GLY A 80 -2.45 8.36 38.72
N LYS A 81 -1.58 7.46 39.15
CA LYS A 81 -1.59 7.01 40.53
C LYS A 81 -1.14 8.19 41.39
N PRO A 82 -1.90 8.53 42.43
CA PRO A 82 -1.26 8.87 43.68
C PRO A 82 -1.56 7.79 44.72
N ARG A 83 -0.48 7.16 45.19
CA ARG A 83 -0.38 6.46 46.48
C ARG A 83 -0.80 7.41 47.62
N ARG A 84 -1.61 6.96 48.59
CA ARG A 84 -1.43 7.16 50.06
C ARG A 84 -2.17 6.01 50.79
N ARG A 85 -1.51 5.14 51.56
CA ARG A 85 -0.83 5.20 52.88
C ARG A 85 -1.81 5.05 54.05
N THR A 86 -1.50 4.03 54.87
CA THR A 86 -1.97 3.70 56.24
C THR A 86 -3.28 2.93 56.33
#